data_AF-A0A0F7RVR3-F1
#
_entry.id   AF-A0A0F7RVR3-F1
#
_cell.length_a   1.000
_cell.length_b   1.000
_cell.length_c   1.000
_cell.angle_alpha   90.00
_cell.angle_beta   90.00
_cell.angle_gamma   90.00
#
_symmetry.space_group_name_H-M   'P 1'
#
loop_
_entity.id
_entity.type
_entity.pdbx_description
1 polymer ?
#
loop_
_entity_poly.entity_id
_entity_poly.type
_entity_poly.pdbx_seq_one_letter_code
_entity_poly.pdbx_strand_id
1 'polypeptide(L)'
;MATAEYIGALISLVSKSNIRYQGLLASINPEQATIALEKVRSWGTEGRLSAQGRSQEEIPASDHVYEYIMFRAADVKDLKIDDPNPPKEQPAPPQPALNDPAILN
;
A
#
# COMPACT_ATOMS: atom_id res chain seq x y z
N MET A 1 -12.41 20.59 5.17
CA MET A 1 -11.20 20.19 5.92
C MET A 1 -11.43 18.82 6.54
N ALA A 2 -11.46 17.75 5.72
CA ALA A 2 -11.77 16.37 6.17
C ALA A 2 -10.67 15.36 5.77
N THR A 3 -9.54 15.85 5.24
CA THR A 3 -8.45 14.99 4.74
C THR A 3 -7.42 14.67 5.81
N ALA A 4 -7.34 15.47 6.88
CA ALA A 4 -6.42 15.23 7.99
C ALA A 4 -6.82 14.03 8.86
N GLU A 5 -8.11 13.65 8.87
CA GLU A 5 -8.62 12.55 9.70
C GLU A 5 -8.21 11.17 9.20
N TYR A 6 -7.71 11.07 7.96
CA TYR A 6 -7.34 9.79 7.35
C TYR A 6 -5.84 9.57 7.25
N ILE A 7 -5.00 10.48 7.78
CA ILE A 7 -3.56 10.27 7.81
C ILE A 7 -3.24 9.03 8.65
N GLY A 8 -2.47 8.11 8.08
CA GLY A 8 -2.18 6.80 8.64
C GLY A 8 -3.23 5.72 8.35
N ALA A 9 -4.34 6.05 7.69
CA ALA A 9 -5.33 5.07 7.24
C ALA A 9 -4.74 4.13 6.18
N LEU A 10 -5.13 2.87 6.20
CA LEU A 10 -4.84 1.91 5.14
C LEU A 10 -5.75 2.19 3.94
N ILE A 11 -5.14 2.51 2.81
CA ILE A 11 -5.82 2.85 1.56
C ILE A 11 -5.47 1.82 0.48
N SER A 12 -6.50 1.35 -0.22
CA SER A 12 -6.38 0.69 -1.52
C SER A 12 -6.58 1.72 -2.63
N LEU A 13 -5.61 1.80 -3.54
CA LEU A 13 -5.61 2.72 -4.67
C LEU A 13 -5.43 1.92 -5.96
N VAL A 14 -6.32 2.09 -6.93
CA VAL A 14 -6.17 1.49 -8.26
C VAL A 14 -5.72 2.56 -9.24
N SER A 15 -4.58 2.33 -9.91
CA SER A 15 -4.08 3.26 -10.94
C SER A 15 -4.77 3.06 -12.30
N LYS A 16 -4.54 3.99 -13.24
CA LYS A 16 -4.99 3.85 -14.63
C LYS A 16 -4.46 2.59 -15.33
N SER A 17 -3.34 2.03 -14.88
CA SER A 17 -2.81 0.75 -15.37
C SER A 17 -3.59 -0.46 -14.83
N ASN A 18 -4.69 -0.24 -14.09
CA ASN A 18 -5.48 -1.26 -13.40
C ASN A 18 -4.71 -2.04 -12.32
N ILE A 19 -3.57 -1.52 -11.86
CA ILE A 19 -2.80 -2.11 -10.76
C ILE A 19 -3.37 -1.56 -9.45
N ARG A 20 -3.65 -2.44 -8.50
CA ARG A 20 -4.01 -2.05 -7.14
C ARG A 20 -2.74 -1.93 -6.28
N TYR A 21 -2.62 -0.80 -5.61
CA TYR A 21 -1.64 -0.52 -4.59
C TYR A 21 -2.35 -0.43 -3.25
N GLN A 22 -1.69 -0.88 -2.19
CA GLN A 22 -2.17 -0.71 -0.84
C GLN A 22 -1.06 -0.12 0.02
N GLY A 23 -1.37 0.89 0.83
CA GLY A 23 -0.40 1.56 1.69
C GLY A 23 -1.08 2.48 2.70
N LEU A 24 -0.29 3.10 3.56
CA LEU A 24 -0.78 4.03 4.57
C LEU A 24 -0.80 5.45 4.03
N LEU A 25 -1.88 6.20 4.26
CA LEU A 25 -1.95 7.58 3.80
C LEU A 25 -0.96 8.47 4.55
N ALA A 26 0.05 8.97 3.85
CA ALA A 26 1.03 9.88 4.43
C ALA A 26 0.59 11.34 4.29
N SER A 27 0.15 11.75 3.11
CA SER A 27 -0.34 13.11 2.87
C SER A 27 -1.21 13.22 1.61
N ILE A 28 -2.02 14.27 1.56
CA ILE A 28 -2.79 14.67 0.37
C ILE A 28 -2.53 16.15 0.12
N ASN A 29 -2.11 16.49 -1.09
CA ASN A 29 -2.00 17.86 -1.54
C ASN A 29 -3.09 18.15 -2.59
N PRO A 30 -4.18 18.86 -2.23
CA PRO A 30 -5.25 19.19 -3.17
C PRO A 30 -4.83 20.22 -4.23
N GLU A 31 -3.88 21.12 -3.93
CA GLU A 31 -3.41 22.13 -4.90
C GLU A 31 -2.60 21.50 -6.03
N GLN A 32 -1.75 20.53 -5.69
CA GLN A 32 -0.96 19.78 -6.67
C GLN A 32 -1.69 18.53 -7.20
N ALA A 33 -2.86 18.23 -6.64
CA ALA A 33 -3.63 17.01 -6.89
C ALA A 33 -2.74 15.75 -6.75
N THR A 34 -2.00 15.65 -5.64
CA THR A 34 -1.14 14.49 -5.33
C THR A 34 -1.52 13.82 -4.03
N ILE A 35 -1.25 12.51 -3.96
CA ILE A 35 -1.50 11.65 -2.80
C ILE A 35 -0.22 10.88 -2.53
N ALA A 36 0.25 10.91 -1.29
CA ALA A 36 1.42 10.16 -0.86
C ALA A 36 1.01 8.99 0.02
N LEU A 37 1.52 7.80 -0.29
CA LEU A 37 1.34 6.60 0.51
C LEU A 37 2.70 6.08 1.00
N GLU A 38 2.72 5.58 2.23
CA GLU A 38 3.84 4.88 2.87
C GLU A 38 3.61 3.38 2.91
N LYS A 39 4.69 2.59 3.02
CA LYS A 39 4.66 1.12 3.10
C LYS A 39 3.78 0.49 1.99
N VAL A 40 4.02 0.92 0.76
CA VAL A 40 3.14 0.62 -0.38
C VAL A 40 3.48 -0.73 -0.99
N ARG A 41 2.50 -1.60 -1.11
CA ARG A 41 2.59 -2.89 -1.81
C ARG A 41 1.72 -2.89 -3.06
N SER A 42 2.21 -3.51 -4.14
CA SER A 42 1.43 -3.77 -5.34
C SER A 42 0.74 -5.14 -5.26
N TRP A 43 -0.57 -5.17 -5.48
CA TRP A 43 -1.37 -6.38 -5.61
C TRP A 43 -1.55 -6.82 -7.07
N GLY A 44 -0.93 -6.10 -8.01
CA GLY A 44 -1.05 -6.39 -9.43
C GLY A 44 -2.42 -6.03 -9.99
N THR A 45 -2.77 -6.62 -11.13
CA THR A 45 -3.99 -6.31 -11.88
C THR A 45 -5.20 -7.13 -11.44
N GLU A 46 -4.98 -8.26 -10.76
CA GLU A 46 -6.02 -9.08 -10.10
C GLU A 46 -7.18 -9.48 -11.04
N GLY A 47 -6.89 -9.76 -12.32
CA GLY A 47 -7.91 -10.14 -13.31
C GLY A 47 -8.63 -8.97 -13.98
N ARG A 48 -8.34 -7.71 -13.60
CA ARG A 48 -8.96 -6.52 -14.21
C ARG A 48 -8.63 -6.37 -15.68
N LEU A 49 -7.44 -6.79 -16.13
CA LEU A 49 -7.07 -6.76 -17.55
C LEU A 49 -7.71 -7.91 -18.31
N SER A 50 -7.85 -9.07 -17.68
CA SER A 50 -8.53 -10.25 -18.22
C SER A 50 -10.00 -9.97 -18.48
N ALA A 51 -10.68 -9.25 -17.58
CA ALA A 51 -12.05 -8.77 -17.80
C ALA A 51 -12.18 -7.82 -19.01
N GLN A 52 -11.07 -7.24 -19.47
CA GLN A 52 -10.99 -6.41 -20.67
C GLN A 52 -10.46 -7.18 -21.90
N GLY A 53 -10.32 -8.51 -21.82
CA GLY A 53 -9.77 -9.34 -22.90
C GLY A 53 -8.25 -9.28 -23.03
N ARG A 54 -7.54 -8.67 -22.07
CA ARG A 54 -6.09 -8.46 -22.06
C ARG A 54 -5.36 -9.38 -21.08
N SER A 55 -5.74 -10.65 -21.03
CA SER A 55 -5.19 -11.61 -20.05
C SER A 55 -3.68 -11.82 -20.15
N GLN A 56 -3.07 -11.60 -21.32
CA GLN A 56 -1.61 -11.72 -21.52
C GLN A 56 -0.81 -10.59 -20.86
N GLU A 57 -1.48 -9.49 -20.49
CA GLU A 57 -0.85 -8.31 -19.90
C GLU A 57 -1.04 -8.24 -18.37
N GLU A 58 -1.58 -9.30 -17.76
CA GLU A 58 -1.76 -9.39 -16.31
C GLU A 58 -0.42 -9.26 -15.58
N ILE A 59 -0.44 -8.47 -14.51
CA ILE A 59 0.69 -8.25 -13.63
C ILE A 59 0.36 -8.91 -12.29
N PRO A 60 1.19 -9.84 -11.78
CA PRO A 60 0.97 -10.47 -10.48
C PRO A 60 1.22 -9.48 -9.33
N ALA A 61 0.75 -9.86 -8.14
CA ALA A 61 1.12 -9.16 -6.91
C ALA A 61 2.64 -9.22 -6.67
N SER A 62 3.18 -8.19 -6.04
CA SER A 62 4.58 -8.12 -5.64
C SER A 62 4.66 -8.16 -4.11
N ASP A 63 5.65 -8.89 -3.60
CA ASP A 63 6.00 -8.88 -2.18
C ASP A 63 6.88 -7.68 -1.80
N HIS A 64 7.34 -6.93 -2.80
CA HIS A 64 8.13 -5.73 -2.57
C HIS A 64 7.27 -4.61 -1.97
N VAL A 65 7.73 -4.09 -0.83
CA VAL A 65 7.13 -2.93 -0.15
C VAL A 65 7.99 -1.71 -0.43
N TYR A 66 7.41 -0.73 -1.09
CA TYR A 66 8.03 0.56 -1.31
C TYR A 66 7.79 1.46 -0.10
N GLU A 67 8.86 2.06 0.43
CA GLU A 67 8.74 2.89 1.63
C GLU A 67 7.81 4.08 1.39
N TYR A 68 7.89 4.70 0.22
CA TYR A 68 7.12 5.89 -0.12
C TYR A 68 6.82 5.95 -1.62
N ILE A 69 5.55 6.20 -1.98
CA ILE A 69 5.13 6.45 -3.37
C ILE A 69 4.20 7.66 -3.40
N MET A 70 4.45 8.55 -4.37
CA MET A 70 3.56 9.67 -4.68
C MET A 70 2.76 9.40 -5.96
N PHE A 71 1.43 9.45 -5.84
CA PHE A 71 0.49 9.31 -6.93
C PHE A 71 -0.05 10.69 -7.32
N ARG A 72 -0.12 10.95 -8.63
CA ARG A 72 -0.92 12.05 -9.16
C ARG A 72 -2.37 11.61 -9.21
N ALA A 73 -3.30 12.42 -8.70
CA ALA A 73 -4.72 12.13 -8.74
C ALA A 73 -5.22 11.87 -10.17
N ALA A 74 -4.61 12.51 -11.17
CA ALA A 74 -4.89 12.27 -12.57
C ALA A 74 -4.60 10.82 -13.03
N ASP A 75 -3.72 10.08 -12.35
CA ASP A 75 -3.35 8.70 -12.67
C ASP A 75 -4.05 7.67 -11.76
N VAL A 76 -4.89 8.14 -10.83
CA VAL A 76 -5.72 7.32 -9.96
C VAL A 76 -7.07 7.08 -10.63
N LYS A 77 -7.49 5.81 -10.67
CA LYS A 77 -8.79 5.40 -11.21
C LYS A 77 -9.81 5.22 -10.08
N ASP A 78 -9.38 4.62 -8.97
CA ASP A 78 -10.22 4.37 -7.82
C ASP A 78 -9.40 4.48 -6.53
N LEU A 79 -10.04 4.94 -5.46
CA LEU A 79 -9.44 5.08 -4.14
C LEU A 79 -10.45 4.68 -3.08
N LYS A 80 -10.03 3.79 -2.20
CA LYS A 80 -10.85 3.28 -1.10
C LYS A 80 -10.04 3.26 0.19
N ILE A 81 -10.68 3.68 1.27
CA ILE A 81 -10.16 3.50 2.63
C ILE A 81 -10.57 2.10 3.08
N ASP A 82 -9.59 1.23 3.30
CA ASP A 82 -9.84 -0.13 3.78
C ASP A 82 -9.95 -0.18 5.30
N ASP A 83 -9.05 0.53 6.00
CA ASP A 83 -9.08 0.66 7.45
C ASP A 83 -8.68 2.10 7.82
N PRO A 84 -9.56 2.91 8.45
CA PRO A 84 -9.22 4.27 8.86
C PRO A 84 -8.22 4.35 10.01
N ASN A 85 -8.03 3.27 10.78
CA ASN A 85 -7.08 3.23 11.89
C ASN A 85 -6.44 1.83 12.01
N PRO A 86 -5.59 1.45 11.04
CA PRO A 86 -4.96 0.16 11.05
C PRO A 86 -4.08 0.02 12.29
N PRO A 87 -4.01 -1.18 12.91
CA PRO A 87 -3.08 -1.43 14.00
C PRO A 87 -1.68 -1.04 13.54
N LYS A 88 -1.11 0.01 14.14
CA LYS A 88 0.30 0.34 13.93
C LYS A 88 1.07 -0.91 14.29
N GLU A 89 1.80 -1.50 13.32
CA GLU A 89 2.63 -2.68 13.53
C GLU A 89 3.37 -2.51 14.85
N GLN A 90 2.89 -3.20 15.88
CA GLN A 90 3.53 -3.19 17.17
C GLN A 90 4.86 -3.89 16.92
N PRO A 91 6.02 -3.29 17.27
CA PRO A 91 7.29 -4.00 17.12
C PRO A 91 7.10 -5.37 17.77
N ALA A 92 7.39 -6.43 17.01
CA ALA A 92 7.22 -7.78 17.48
C ALA A 92 7.80 -7.86 18.91
N PRO A 93 7.08 -8.42 19.89
CA PRO A 93 7.61 -8.52 21.24
C PRO A 93 9.01 -9.13 21.15
N PRO A 94 10.01 -8.58 21.86
CA PRO A 94 11.38 -9.07 21.78
C PRO A 94 11.34 -10.59 21.92
N GLN A 95 11.78 -11.29 20.87
CA GLN A 95 11.82 -12.75 20.90
C GLN A 95 12.60 -13.13 22.17
N PRO A 96 12.10 -14.06 23.00
CA PRO A 96 12.88 -14.56 24.12
C PRO A 96 14.24 -14.96 23.54
N ALA A 97 15.33 -14.42 24.09
CA ALA A 97 16.65 -14.81 23.66
C ALA A 97 16.70 -16.34 23.69
N LEU A 98 16.95 -16.96 22.54
CA LEU A 98 17.19 -18.39 22.45
C LEU A 98 18.46 -18.64 23.26
N ASN A 99 18.29 -18.97 24.54
CA ASN A 99 19.36 -19.39 25.43
C ASN A 99 19.75 -20.82 25.05
N ASP A 100 20.35 -20.96 23.87
CA ASP A 100 20.94 -22.21 23.42
C ASP A 100 22.44 -22.19 23.76
N PRO A 101 22.93 -23.11 24.62
CA PRO A 101 24.34 -23.20 24.97
C PRO A 101 25.27 -23.54 23.79
N ALA A 102 24.74 -23.90 22.61
CA ALA A 102 25.51 -24.10 21.39
C ALA A 102 25.69 -22.83 20.54
N ILE A 103 25.02 -21.71 20.86
CA ILE A 103 25.20 -20.43 20.16
C ILE A 103 26.26 -19.62 20.92
N LEU A 104 27.43 -19.43 20.28
CA LEU A 104 28.49 -18.55 20.77
C LEU A 104 28.13 -17.09 20.45
N ASN A 105 28.02 -16.25 21.48
CA ASN A 105 27.88 -14.79 21.37
C ASN A 105 29.19 -14.10 20.99
#